data_AF-A0A534T7I2-F1
#
_entry.id   AF-A0A534T7I2-F1
#
_cell.length_a   1.000
_cell.length_b   1.000
_cell.length_c   1.000
_cell.angle_alpha   90.00
_cell.angle_beta   90.00
_cell.angle_gamma   90.00
#
_symmetry.space_group_name_H-M   'P 1'
#
loop_
_entity.id
_entity.type
_entity.pdbx_description
1 polymer ?
#
loop_
_entity_poly.entity_id
_entity_poly.type
_entity_poly.pdbx_seq_one_letter_code
_entity_poly.pdbx_strand_id
1 'polypeptide(L)'
;MIAAVERNLQENDAQSDPPRREYQELWLALARKSWRSLALVAEREESASEITSALAEVARMLDERVSFFAPIDVPDYVSVAGILSAANANVTADIPRPVKPPARNIATLPPVATNPLALKVAAAADIVVICVEIGKTRLSAVRRTLELIGRDRVAGCVLID
;
A
#
# COMPACT_ATOMS: atom_id res chain seq x y z
N MET A 1 13.92 29.42 -32.74
CA MET A 1 12.70 28.61 -32.50
C MET A 1 13.08 27.16 -32.23
N ILE A 2 13.89 26.92 -31.19
CA ILE A 2 14.24 25.58 -30.64
C ILE A 2 14.47 25.68 -29.10
N ALA A 3 14.84 26.85 -28.57
CA ALA A 3 15.11 27.03 -27.13
C ALA A 3 13.88 27.21 -26.19
N ALA A 4 12.65 26.91 -26.65
CA ALA A 4 11.43 27.12 -25.87
C ALA A 4 10.75 25.81 -25.40
N VAL A 5 11.24 24.64 -25.83
CA VAL A 5 10.62 23.34 -25.50
C VAL A 5 11.32 22.61 -24.35
N GLU A 6 12.55 22.97 -24.00
CA GLU A 6 13.30 22.30 -22.92
C GLU A 6 13.04 22.87 -21.52
N ARG A 7 12.29 23.99 -21.40
CA ARG A 7 12.05 24.64 -20.10
C ARG A 7 10.83 24.10 -19.33
N ASN A 8 10.03 23.22 -19.91
CA ASN A 8 8.82 22.64 -19.28
C ASN A 8 9.07 21.32 -18.52
N LEU A 9 10.31 20.85 -18.44
CA LEU A 9 10.66 19.58 -17.76
C LEU A 9 11.11 19.76 -16.30
N GLN A 10 11.11 21.00 -15.77
CA GLN A 10 11.55 21.30 -14.39
C GLN A 10 10.51 22.05 -13.53
N GLU A 11 9.27 22.25 -14.01
CA GLU A 11 8.18 22.92 -13.27
C GLU A 11 6.99 22.00 -12.96
N ASN A 12 7.27 20.73 -12.70
CA ASN A 12 6.28 19.81 -12.11
C ASN A 12 6.88 19.05 -10.92
N ASP A 13 7.73 19.74 -10.14
CA ASP A 13 7.74 19.55 -8.70
C ASP A 13 6.37 20.05 -8.22
N ALA A 14 5.37 19.19 -8.41
CA ALA A 14 4.05 19.38 -7.87
C ALA A 14 4.26 19.59 -6.38
N GLN A 15 4.11 20.86 -5.98
CA GLN A 15 4.02 21.29 -4.61
C GLN A 15 2.83 20.56 -4.00
N SER A 16 3.09 19.32 -3.58
CA SER A 16 2.11 18.42 -3.02
C SER A 16 1.77 19.04 -1.68
N ASP A 17 0.51 19.44 -1.55
CA ASP A 17 -0.04 19.93 -0.29
C ASP A 17 0.37 18.92 0.79
N PRO A 18 0.94 19.34 1.94
CA PRO A 18 1.48 18.41 2.92
C PRO A 18 0.43 17.34 3.24
N PRO A 19 0.82 16.06 3.32
CA PRO A 19 -0.12 14.97 3.43
C PRO A 19 -1.01 15.21 4.64
N ARG A 20 -2.33 15.12 4.42
CA ARG A 20 -3.34 15.43 5.44
C ARG A 20 -2.97 14.75 6.76
N ARG A 21 -3.23 15.46 7.86
CA ARG A 21 -2.88 15.01 9.22
C ARG A 21 -3.40 13.60 9.55
N GLU A 22 -4.55 13.23 8.99
CA GLU A 22 -5.12 11.88 9.10
C GLU A 22 -4.19 10.77 8.59
N TYR A 23 -3.46 11.00 7.49
CA TYR A 23 -2.52 10.03 6.93
C TYR A 23 -1.23 9.94 7.75
N GLN A 24 -0.80 11.05 8.35
CA GLN A 24 0.33 11.05 9.30
C GLN A 24 -0.03 10.28 10.57
N GLU A 25 -1.23 10.50 11.12
CA GLU A 25 -1.74 9.79 12.29
C GLU A 25 -1.92 8.30 11.99
N LEU A 26 -2.42 7.95 10.80
CA LEU A 26 -2.49 6.57 10.32
C LEU A 26 -1.10 5.95 10.23
N TRP A 27 -0.12 6.64 9.63
CA TRP A 27 1.26 6.17 9.55
C TRP A 27 1.84 5.88 10.94
N LEU A 28 1.68 6.82 11.88
CA LEU A 28 2.18 6.66 13.24
C LEU A 28 1.47 5.51 13.97
N ALA A 29 0.15 5.38 13.83
CA ALA A 29 -0.61 4.27 14.40
C ALA A 29 -0.15 2.91 13.86
N LEU A 30 0.15 2.83 12.56
CA LEU A 30 0.71 1.64 11.92
C LEU A 30 2.15 1.40 12.37
N ALA A 31 3.00 2.43 12.40
CA ALA A 31 4.42 2.33 12.75
C ALA A 31 4.65 1.86 14.20
N ARG A 32 3.67 2.04 15.09
CA ARG A 32 3.68 1.48 16.45
C ARG A 32 3.55 -0.05 16.47
N LYS A 33 3.10 -0.67 15.38
CA LYS A 33 3.06 -2.12 15.19
C LYS A 33 4.34 -2.56 14.47
N SER A 34 4.88 -3.72 14.83
CA SER A 34 6.10 -4.27 14.24
C SER A 34 5.83 -4.97 12.90
N TRP A 35 5.41 -4.22 11.87
CA TRP A 35 5.14 -4.75 10.53
C TRP A 35 6.27 -4.43 9.54
N ARG A 36 6.42 -5.32 8.56
CA ARG A 36 7.28 -5.20 7.38
C ARG A 36 6.49 -5.17 6.08
N SER A 37 5.26 -5.70 6.11
CA SER A 37 4.33 -5.70 4.99
C SER A 37 2.94 -5.22 5.39
N LEU A 38 2.42 -4.22 4.69
CA LEU A 38 1.08 -3.67 4.84
C LEU A 38 0.31 -3.88 3.53
N ALA A 39 -0.92 -4.39 3.63
CA ALA A 39 -1.85 -4.43 2.52
C ALA A 39 -2.99 -3.41 2.72
N LEU A 40 -3.22 -2.58 1.70
CA LEU A 40 -4.36 -1.67 1.61
C LEU A 40 -5.41 -2.32 0.72
N VAL A 41 -6.54 -2.74 1.29
CA VAL A 41 -7.62 -3.38 0.52
C VAL A 41 -8.74 -2.38 0.32
N ALA A 42 -9.06 -2.07 -0.92
CA ALA A 42 -10.19 -1.21 -1.26
C ALA A 42 -11.23 -1.94 -2.11
N GLU A 43 -12.48 -1.48 -2.03
CA GLU A 43 -13.54 -1.98 -2.91
C GLU A 43 -13.38 -1.50 -4.36
N ARG A 44 -12.67 -0.38 -4.56
CA ARG A 44 -12.26 0.09 -5.88
C ARG A 44 -10.81 0.54 -5.82
N GLU A 45 -10.06 0.24 -6.88
CA GLU A 45 -8.61 0.43 -6.89
C GLU A 45 -8.24 1.91 -6.81
N GLU A 46 -9.01 2.78 -7.46
CA GLU A 46 -8.80 4.22 -7.43
C GLU A 46 -8.82 4.79 -6.01
N SER A 47 -9.62 4.18 -5.14
CA SER A 47 -9.85 4.61 -3.77
C SER A 47 -8.67 4.34 -2.86
N ALA A 48 -7.85 3.34 -3.17
CA ALA A 48 -6.61 3.10 -2.44
C ALA A 48 -5.44 3.93 -2.97
N SER A 49 -5.48 4.42 -4.21
CA SER A 49 -4.38 5.18 -4.83
C SER A 49 -4.07 6.48 -4.09
N GLU A 50 -5.10 7.21 -3.66
CA GLU A 50 -4.95 8.44 -2.87
C GLU A 50 -4.22 8.16 -1.56
N ILE A 51 -4.67 7.17 -0.80
CA ILE A 51 -4.04 6.76 0.47
C ILE A 51 -2.61 6.27 0.23
N THR A 52 -2.38 5.50 -0.83
CA THR A 52 -1.05 4.99 -1.18
C THR A 52 -0.08 6.14 -1.42
N SER A 53 -0.50 7.13 -2.19
CA SER A 53 0.28 8.32 -2.52
C SER A 53 0.56 9.16 -1.26
N ALA A 54 -0.46 9.36 -0.42
CA ALA A 54 -0.31 10.10 0.83
C ALA A 54 0.63 9.39 1.82
N LEU A 55 0.53 8.07 1.96
CA LEU A 55 1.45 7.29 2.81
C LEU A 55 2.87 7.29 2.26
N ALA A 56 3.04 7.29 0.93
CA ALA A 56 4.36 7.43 0.30
C ALA A 56 5.00 8.78 0.60
N GLU A 57 4.20 9.85 0.59
CA GLU A 57 4.67 11.17 0.95
C GLU A 57 5.05 11.27 2.43
N VAL A 58 4.24 10.73 3.34
CA VAL A 58 4.56 10.66 4.78
C VAL A 58 5.84 9.87 5.03
N ALA A 59 6.00 8.71 4.37
CA ALA A 59 7.22 7.91 4.48
C ALA A 59 8.46 8.69 4.02
N ARG A 60 8.35 9.41 2.90
CA ARG A 60 9.43 10.28 2.38
C ARG A 60 9.77 11.41 3.34
N MET A 61 8.76 12.05 3.95
CA MET A 61 8.97 13.11 4.94
C MET A 61 9.72 12.61 6.19
N LEU A 62 9.54 11.34 6.55
CA LEU A 62 10.17 10.72 7.71
C LEU A 62 11.50 10.01 7.39
N ASP A 63 12.00 10.13 6.15
CA ASP A 63 13.18 9.41 5.63
C ASP A 63 13.07 7.88 5.79
N GLU A 64 11.84 7.35 5.80
CA GLU A 64 11.57 5.93 5.87
C GLU A 64 11.63 5.29 4.47
N ARG A 65 12.34 4.16 4.36
CA ARG A 65 12.43 3.40 3.10
C ARG A 65 11.25 2.47 2.93
N VAL A 66 10.31 2.87 2.09
CA VAL A 66 9.09 2.12 1.80
C VAL A 66 9.00 1.79 0.33
N SER A 67 8.71 0.53 0.01
CA SER A 67 8.38 0.13 -1.37
C SER A 67 6.88 -0.02 -1.51
N PHE A 68 6.34 0.62 -2.55
CA PHE A 68 4.92 0.60 -2.87
C PHE A 68 4.68 -0.30 -4.09
N PHE A 69 3.67 -1.15 -3.99
CA PHE A 69 3.25 -2.05 -5.04
C PHE A 69 1.78 -1.77 -5.35
N ALA A 70 1.51 -1.22 -6.54
CA ALA A 70 0.17 -1.12 -7.09
C ALA A 70 0.07 -2.20 -8.16
N PRO A 71 -0.80 -3.21 -8.01
CA PRO A 71 -0.85 -4.33 -8.90
C PRO A 71 -1.61 -3.96 -10.16
N ILE A 72 -0.85 -3.53 -11.17
CA ILE A 72 -1.38 -3.10 -12.47
C ILE A 72 -1.72 -4.32 -13.35
N ASP A 73 -1.16 -5.52 -13.07
CA ASP A 73 -1.44 -6.76 -13.81
C ASP A 73 -1.18 -8.07 -13.03
N VAL A 74 -1.74 -9.20 -13.49
CA VAL A 74 -1.62 -10.56 -12.90
C VAL A 74 -0.17 -11.03 -12.61
N PRO A 75 0.85 -10.77 -13.45
CA PRO A 75 2.24 -11.14 -13.16
C PRO A 75 2.82 -10.38 -11.96
N ASP A 76 2.27 -9.20 -11.65
CA ASP A 76 2.74 -8.36 -10.55
C ASP A 76 2.31 -8.95 -9.21
N TYR A 77 1.10 -9.53 -9.09
CA TYR A 77 0.62 -10.13 -7.85
C TYR A 77 1.49 -11.27 -7.32
N VAL A 78 1.99 -12.16 -8.18
CA VAL A 78 2.86 -13.27 -7.75
C VAL A 78 4.20 -12.74 -7.24
N SER A 79 4.72 -11.71 -7.91
CA SER A 79 5.95 -11.02 -7.52
C SER A 79 5.76 -10.29 -6.19
N VAL A 80 4.66 -9.56 -6.02
CA VAL A 80 4.30 -8.86 -4.78
C VAL A 80 4.11 -9.86 -3.64
N ALA A 81 3.33 -10.93 -3.83
CA ALA A 81 3.15 -11.97 -2.82
C ALA A 81 4.50 -12.59 -2.39
N GLY A 82 5.38 -12.88 -3.36
CA GLY A 82 6.72 -13.38 -3.11
C GLY A 82 7.59 -12.38 -2.33
N ILE A 83 7.56 -11.10 -2.69
CA ILE A 83 8.30 -10.04 -2.00
C ILE A 83 7.79 -9.85 -0.57
N LEU A 84 6.48 -9.79 -0.35
CA LEU A 84 5.90 -9.65 0.99
C LEU A 84 6.22 -10.89 1.84
N SER A 85 6.06 -12.09 1.28
CA SER A 85 6.38 -13.33 1.99
C SER A 85 7.88 -13.43 2.33
N ALA A 86 8.77 -13.00 1.42
CA ALA A 86 10.21 -12.98 1.66
C ALA A 86 10.63 -11.88 2.64
N ALA A 87 9.89 -10.77 2.75
CA ALA A 87 10.13 -9.75 3.76
C ALA A 87 9.74 -10.22 5.17
N ASN A 88 8.70 -11.06 5.26
CA ASN A 88 8.14 -11.57 6.52
C ASN A 88 8.89 -12.80 7.03
N ALA A 89 9.29 -13.69 6.13
CA ALA A 89 10.20 -14.76 6.47
C ALA A 89 11.60 -14.13 6.66
N ASN A 90 12.25 -14.32 7.81
CA ASN A 90 13.63 -13.86 8.06
C ASN A 90 14.64 -14.64 7.19
N VAL A 91 14.50 -14.59 5.88
CA VAL A 91 15.19 -15.44 4.94
C VAL A 91 16.49 -14.75 4.56
N THR A 92 17.55 -15.12 5.28
CA THR A 92 18.91 -15.19 4.75
C THR A 92 18.94 -16.22 3.60
N ALA A 93 18.36 -15.88 2.45
CA ALA A 93 18.63 -16.60 1.21
C ALA A 93 19.54 -15.74 0.34
N ASP A 94 20.63 -16.38 -0.03
CA ASP A 94 21.77 -15.94 -0.82
C ASP A 94 21.37 -15.59 -2.26
N ILE A 95 20.59 -14.52 -2.42
CA ILE A 95 20.33 -13.87 -3.72
C ILE A 95 21.23 -12.63 -3.76
N PRO A 96 22.19 -12.53 -4.70
CA PRO A 96 22.98 -11.32 -4.87
C PRO A 96 22.08 -10.18 -5.40
N ARG A 97 21.41 -9.47 -4.51
CA ARG A 97 20.64 -8.26 -4.83
C ARG A 97 21.43 -7.04 -4.35
N PRO A 98 21.96 -6.19 -5.25
CA PRO A 98 22.68 -4.98 -4.87
C PRO A 98 21.72 -3.85 -4.46
N VAL A 99 20.68 -4.15 -3.69
CA VAL A 99 19.75 -3.16 -3.15
C VAL A 99 19.41 -3.58 -1.73
N LYS A 100 19.91 -2.80 -0.76
CA LYS A 100 19.56 -2.92 0.67
C LYS A 100 18.02 -3.00 0.77
N PRO A 101 17.43 -4.04 1.37
CA PRO A 101 15.99 -4.25 1.33
C PRO A 101 15.25 -3.02 1.90
N PRO A 102 14.10 -2.64 1.31
CA PRO A 102 13.24 -1.61 1.89
C PRO A 102 12.84 -2.04 3.29
N ALA A 103 12.78 -1.09 4.23
CA ALA A 103 12.47 -1.42 5.62
C ALA A 103 11.01 -1.88 5.75
N ARG A 104 10.12 -1.40 4.86
CA ARG A 104 8.67 -1.66 4.86
C ARG A 104 8.12 -1.75 3.43
N ASN A 105 7.11 -2.57 3.22
CA ASN A 105 6.42 -2.76 1.94
C ASN A 105 4.93 -2.46 2.08
N ILE A 106 4.36 -1.74 1.14
CA ILE A 106 2.93 -1.43 1.07
C ILE A 106 2.39 -1.94 -0.26
N ALA A 107 1.35 -2.77 -0.22
CA ALA A 107 0.67 -3.28 -1.41
C ALA A 107 -0.77 -2.79 -1.44
N THR A 108 -1.17 -2.17 -2.53
CA THR A 108 -2.56 -1.78 -2.79
C THR A 108 -3.28 -2.94 -3.45
N LEU A 109 -4.50 -3.26 -3.03
CA LEU A 109 -5.20 -4.45 -3.47
C LEU A 109 -6.65 -4.14 -3.87
N PRO A 110 -7.14 -4.76 -4.95
CA PRO A 110 -8.55 -4.72 -5.32
C PRO A 110 -9.38 -5.58 -4.35
N PRO A 111 -10.72 -5.66 -4.51
CA PRO A 111 -11.57 -6.46 -3.65
C PRO A 111 -11.11 -7.92 -3.56
N VAL A 112 -10.74 -8.35 -2.36
CA VAL A 112 -10.31 -9.74 -2.12
C VAL A 112 -11.44 -10.76 -2.29
N ALA A 113 -12.69 -10.30 -2.25
CA ALA A 113 -13.86 -11.15 -2.47
C ALA A 113 -13.99 -11.63 -3.92
N THR A 114 -13.49 -10.86 -4.89
CA THR A 114 -13.54 -11.18 -6.33
C THR A 114 -12.16 -11.49 -6.91
N ASN A 115 -11.07 -11.20 -6.18
CA ASN A 115 -9.71 -11.45 -6.62
C ASN A 115 -8.95 -12.39 -5.64
N PRO A 116 -8.85 -13.70 -5.97
CA PRO A 116 -8.12 -14.66 -5.15
C PRO A 116 -6.60 -14.37 -5.02
N LEU A 117 -6.01 -13.66 -5.98
CA LEU A 117 -4.60 -13.26 -5.89
C LEU A 117 -4.43 -12.15 -4.86
N ALA A 118 -5.31 -11.14 -4.88
CA ALA A 118 -5.36 -10.11 -3.86
C ALA A 118 -5.56 -10.72 -2.47
N LEU A 119 -6.42 -11.74 -2.34
CA LEU A 119 -6.58 -12.46 -1.08
C LEU A 119 -5.28 -13.12 -0.60
N LYS A 120 -4.50 -13.74 -1.51
CA LYS A 120 -3.20 -14.32 -1.15
C LYS A 120 -2.19 -13.27 -0.70
N VAL A 121 -2.13 -12.12 -1.37
CA VAL A 121 -1.26 -11.01 -0.95
C VAL A 121 -1.67 -10.48 0.42
N ALA A 122 -2.98 -10.25 0.63
CA ALA A 122 -3.51 -9.78 1.91
C ALA A 122 -3.25 -10.78 3.05
N ALA A 123 -3.38 -12.08 2.79
CA ALA A 123 -3.10 -13.14 3.77
C ALA A 123 -1.60 -13.26 4.08
N ALA A 124 -0.73 -12.94 3.12
CA ALA A 124 0.71 -12.95 3.28
C ALA A 124 1.23 -11.71 4.04
N ALA A 125 0.49 -10.59 4.03
CA ALA A 125 0.87 -9.37 4.73
C ALA A 125 0.85 -9.54 6.26
N ASP A 126 1.73 -8.81 6.94
CA ASP A 126 1.74 -8.75 8.41
C ASP A 126 0.49 -8.06 8.93
N ILE A 127 0.05 -7.03 8.21
CA ILE A 127 -1.07 -6.21 8.60
C ILE A 127 -1.88 -5.74 7.39
N VAL A 128 -3.19 -5.63 7.58
CA VAL A 128 -4.13 -5.18 6.55
C VAL A 128 -4.92 -3.98 7.06
N VAL A 129 -5.10 -2.98 6.20
CA VAL A 129 -6.03 -1.87 6.42
C VAL A 129 -7.08 -1.91 5.32
N ILE A 130 -8.35 -1.77 5.70
CA ILE A 130 -9.47 -1.71 4.76
C ILE A 130 -9.79 -0.25 4.44
N CYS A 131 -9.73 0.13 3.17
CA CYS A 131 -10.12 1.45 2.70
C CYS A 131 -11.63 1.45 2.44
N VAL A 132 -12.36 2.31 3.14
CA VAL A 132 -13.83 2.37 3.11
C VAL A 132 -14.25 3.73 2.59
N GLU A 133 -14.89 3.72 1.43
CA GLU A 133 -15.47 4.93 0.86
C GLU A 133 -16.83 5.24 1.44
N ILE A 134 -16.97 6.47 1.93
CA ILE A 134 -18.21 6.97 2.52
C ILE A 134 -19.30 6.97 1.44
N GLY A 135 -20.44 6.37 1.76
CA GLY A 135 -21.59 6.27 0.85
C GLY A 135 -21.45 5.29 -0.32
N LYS A 136 -20.25 4.75 -0.59
CA LYS A 136 -19.99 3.85 -1.72
C LYS A 136 -19.66 2.42 -1.27
N THR A 137 -18.82 2.26 -0.26
CA THR A 137 -18.43 0.95 0.26
C THR A 137 -19.54 0.36 1.14
N ARG A 138 -20.00 -0.85 0.78
CA ARG A 138 -21.04 -1.55 1.54
C ARG A 138 -20.43 -2.22 2.77
N LEU A 139 -21.09 -2.09 3.92
CA LEU A 139 -20.67 -2.78 5.16
C LEU A 139 -20.61 -4.30 5.00
N SER A 140 -21.46 -4.90 4.17
CA SER A 140 -21.41 -6.33 3.85
C SER A 140 -20.11 -6.73 3.14
N ALA A 141 -19.59 -5.87 2.26
CA ALA A 141 -18.34 -6.11 1.55
C ALA A 141 -17.14 -6.05 2.52
N VAL A 142 -17.11 -5.05 3.41
CA VAL A 142 -16.10 -4.93 4.48
C VAL A 142 -16.12 -6.15 5.41
N ARG A 143 -17.31 -6.58 5.85
CA ARG A 143 -17.46 -7.79 6.68
C ARG A 143 -16.96 -9.03 5.96
N ARG A 144 -17.25 -9.16 4.66
CA ARG A 144 -16.77 -10.29 3.87
C ARG A 144 -15.25 -10.30 3.74
N THR A 145 -14.64 -9.13 3.50
CA THR A 145 -13.19 -8.95 3.47
C THR A 145 -12.54 -9.33 4.80
N LEU A 146 -13.12 -8.91 5.93
CA LEU A 146 -12.67 -9.30 7.28
C LEU A 146 -12.71 -10.82 7.50
N GLU A 147 -13.77 -11.49 7.03
CA GLU A 147 -13.90 -12.95 7.14
C GLU A 147 -12.88 -13.69 6.28
N LEU A 148 -12.64 -13.22 5.06
CA LEU A 148 -11.73 -13.85 4.11
C LEU A 148 -10.26 -13.72 4.53
N ILE A 149 -9.86 -12.56 5.02
CA ILE A 149 -8.47 -12.27 5.42
C ILE A 149 -8.18 -12.81 6.84
N GLY A 150 -9.20 -12.79 7.70
CA GLY A 150 -9.08 -13.08 9.12
C GLY A 150 -8.93 -11.81 9.94
N ARG A 151 -9.74 -11.69 11.00
CA ARG A 151 -9.84 -10.48 11.83
C ARG A 151 -8.55 -10.11 12.56
N ASP A 152 -7.72 -11.08 12.87
CA ASP A 152 -6.45 -10.89 13.59
C ASP A 152 -5.43 -10.06 12.79
N ARG A 153 -5.46 -10.16 11.46
CA ARG A 153 -4.55 -9.44 10.57
C ARG A 153 -5.01 -8.03 10.22
N VAL A 154 -6.29 -7.72 10.44
CA VAL A 154 -6.83 -6.41 10.07
C VAL A 154 -6.59 -5.41 11.21
N ALA A 155 -5.79 -4.39 10.93
CA ALA A 155 -5.49 -3.32 11.87
C ALA A 155 -6.71 -2.46 12.19
N GLY A 156 -7.59 -2.30 11.19
CA GLY A 156 -8.70 -1.37 11.20
C GLY A 156 -9.09 -0.96 9.78
N CYS A 157 -9.83 0.14 9.68
CA CYS A 157 -10.24 0.73 8.43
C CYS A 157 -9.93 2.24 8.40
N VAL A 158 -9.70 2.76 7.20
CA VAL A 158 -9.58 4.19 6.92
C VAL A 158 -10.77 4.62 6.08
N LEU A 159 -11.35 5.77 6.42
CA LEU A 159 -12.44 6.37 5.68
C LEU A 159 -11.88 7.30 4.60
N ILE A 160 -12.48 7.24 3.42
CA ILE A 160 -12.17 8.08 2.26
C ILE A 160 -13.46 8.61 1.64
N ASP A 161 -13.41 9.79 1.04
CA ASP A 161 -14.55 10.53 0.47
C ASP A 161 -14.80 10.16 -1.01
#